data_AF-A0A3M0Z1K6-F1
#
_entry.id   AF-A0A3M0Z1K6-F1
#
_cell.length_a   1.000
_cell.length_b   1.000
_cell.length_c   1.000
_cell.angle_alpha   90.00
_cell.angle_beta   90.00
_cell.angle_gamma   90.00
#
_symmetry.space_group_name_H-M   'P 1'
#
loop_
_entity.id
_entity.type
_entity.pdbx_description
1 polymer ?
#
loop_
_entity_poly.entity_id
_entity_poly.type
_entity_poly.pdbx_seq_one_letter_code
_entity_poly.pdbx_strand_id
1 'polypeptide(L)'
;RNCVQSSARHIKLQNALLMLNRMLLIFCFCLAISRPVLQPRVAPTDPQQHPEAGGKTPMGTAHVFILDASASMSLHQHEETLFAAAQKAILKIIDQMPAQDTCNVVLAGRRAHSLFGQNEKNNAVIRKQIMNIRAGFETANIPQAIIRALQLLQDSRLPRRRIYIIGDTQVTNWRLEDRRLWRKIGAMLEKTRIPPALYFLPLPLPAKAEKNIQIVSITSPEPLQDTFRESHFLIKIINYGNDPQVSRLDFFVDGKLKTERRVTLKPGENVFLFRNLFSSAGVHLLHAQVEDTAFIPDNEFVYACRITDVLPVLVSVDDPEDNTVTRASSIFVREALSTGISPHAQLFRVSTISHARLDTMDPAELRRYRAILILDPPSFSHHLRLRLRNYVRVGGGVMILAGPRLNATIFRNQELSEQEPFLP
;
A
#
# COMPACT_ATOMS: atom_id res chain seq x y z
N ARG A 1 16.87 96.71 1.61
CA ARG A 1 17.97 95.78 1.97
C ARG A 1 17.56 94.67 2.95
N ASN A 2 16.50 94.81 3.74
CA ASN A 2 16.10 93.78 4.73
C ASN A 2 15.20 92.64 4.20
N CYS A 3 14.56 92.76 3.03
CA CYS A 3 13.74 91.67 2.46
C CYS A 3 14.55 90.60 1.69
N VAL A 4 15.79 90.88 1.29
CA VAL A 4 16.61 89.92 0.52
C VAL A 4 17.36 88.93 1.44
N GLN A 5 17.55 89.29 2.72
CA GLN A 5 18.23 88.43 3.69
C GLN A 5 17.34 87.31 4.27
N SER A 6 16.00 87.44 4.24
CA SER A 6 15.10 86.39 4.73
C SER A 6 14.94 85.23 3.74
N SER A 7 14.84 85.50 2.43
CA SER A 7 14.72 84.46 1.39
C SER A 7 15.98 83.60 1.25
N ALA A 8 17.17 84.18 1.45
CA ALA A 8 18.42 83.42 1.42
C ALA A 8 18.56 82.42 2.59
N ARG A 9 17.95 82.71 3.74
CA ARG A 9 17.92 81.80 4.90
C ARG A 9 16.96 80.63 4.66
N HIS A 10 15.81 80.87 4.04
CA HIS A 10 14.87 79.81 3.67
C HIS A 10 15.45 78.84 2.63
N ILE A 11 16.15 79.34 1.61
CA ILE A 11 16.79 78.49 0.60
C ILE A 11 17.95 77.68 1.19
N LYS A 12 18.76 78.27 2.08
CA LYS A 12 19.80 77.53 2.81
C LYS A 12 19.22 76.46 3.72
N LEU A 13 18.08 76.73 4.38
CA LEU A 13 17.39 75.77 5.23
C LEU A 13 16.79 74.62 4.41
N GLN A 14 16.17 74.92 3.27
CA GLN A 14 15.65 73.90 2.35
C GLN A 14 16.75 73.01 1.80
N ASN A 15 17.89 73.59 1.38
CA ASN A 15 19.02 72.83 0.89
C ASN A 15 19.67 71.98 1.99
N ALA A 16 19.77 72.49 3.22
CA ALA A 16 20.26 71.72 4.36
C ALA A 16 19.32 70.55 4.71
N LEU A 17 18.01 70.77 4.69
CA LEU A 17 16.99 69.73 4.88
C LEU A 17 17.04 68.67 3.77
N LEU A 18 17.21 69.09 2.51
CA LEU A 18 17.34 68.17 1.38
C LEU A 18 18.62 67.32 1.47
N MET A 19 19.73 67.93 1.89
CA MET A 19 20.99 67.20 2.11
C MET A 19 20.86 66.19 3.27
N LEU A 20 20.23 66.60 4.37
CA LEU A 20 19.99 65.74 5.52
C LEU A 20 19.10 64.55 5.16
N ASN A 21 18.05 64.77 4.36
CA ASN A 21 17.15 63.69 3.95
C ASN A 21 17.83 62.71 2.98
N ARG A 22 18.69 63.19 2.06
CA ARG A 22 19.52 62.31 1.21
C ARG A 22 20.48 61.46 2.03
N MET A 23 21.13 62.04 3.04
CA MET A 23 22.01 61.30 3.94
C MET A 23 21.23 60.28 4.79
N LEU A 24 20.03 60.63 5.26
CA LEU A 24 19.16 59.75 6.02
C LEU A 24 18.70 58.54 5.19
N LEU A 25 18.33 58.75 3.93
CA LEU A 25 17.94 57.67 3.03
C LEU A 25 19.09 56.69 2.79
N ILE A 26 20.30 57.18 2.53
CA ILE A 26 21.49 56.32 2.34
C ILE A 26 21.80 55.57 3.65
N PHE A 27 21.70 56.24 4.80
CA PHE A 27 21.90 55.61 6.10
C PHE A 27 20.87 54.50 6.38
N CYS A 28 19.58 54.74 6.14
CA CYS A 28 18.53 53.74 6.26
C CYS A 28 18.73 52.57 5.29
N PHE A 29 19.20 52.83 4.07
CA PHE A 29 19.52 51.79 3.10
C PHE A 29 20.71 50.93 3.55
N CYS A 30 21.76 51.54 4.08
CA CYS A 30 22.88 50.83 4.71
C CYS A 30 22.44 50.02 5.94
N LEU A 31 21.52 50.53 6.77
CA LEU A 31 20.94 49.77 7.90
C LEU A 31 20.08 48.59 7.42
N ALA A 32 19.30 48.77 6.36
CA ALA A 32 18.49 47.70 5.79
C ALA A 32 19.35 46.55 5.23
N ILE A 33 20.48 46.89 4.60
CA ILE A 33 21.45 45.91 4.06
C ILE A 33 22.29 45.27 5.17
N SER A 34 22.77 46.06 6.13
CA SER A 34 23.64 45.55 7.20
C SER A 34 22.90 44.71 8.24
N ARG A 35 21.55 44.74 8.26
CA ARG A 35 20.70 44.07 9.26
C ARG A 35 21.34 44.11 10.66
N PRO A 36 21.64 45.31 11.20
CA PRO A 36 22.27 45.38 12.51
C PRO A 36 21.24 44.91 13.52
N VAL A 37 21.57 43.80 14.18
CA VAL A 37 20.77 43.29 15.30
C VAL A 37 20.95 44.28 16.45
N LEU A 38 20.12 45.32 16.46
CA LEU A 38 19.97 46.22 17.60
C LEU A 38 19.39 45.37 18.72
N GLN A 39 20.26 44.86 19.59
CA GLN A 39 19.86 44.23 20.83
C GLN A 39 19.24 45.32 21.71
N PRO A 40 17.92 45.33 21.94
CA PRO A 40 17.38 46.26 22.90
C PRO A 40 17.82 45.73 24.27
N ARG A 41 18.56 46.56 25.03
CA ARG A 41 18.82 46.33 26.44
C ARG A 41 17.49 46.54 27.19
N VAL A 42 16.60 45.56 27.10
CA VAL A 42 15.33 45.55 27.82
C VAL A 42 15.58 44.98 29.20
N ALA A 43 15.12 45.73 30.21
CA ALA A 43 15.04 45.32 31.60
C ALA A 43 14.34 43.94 31.75
N PRO A 44 14.64 43.18 32.81
CA PRO A 44 14.21 41.79 32.91
C PRO A 44 12.71 41.71 33.22
N THR A 45 11.89 41.53 32.19
CA THR A 45 10.51 41.08 32.35
C THR A 45 10.12 40.18 31.18
N ASP A 46 9.79 38.94 31.55
CA ASP A 46 9.12 37.88 30.78
C ASP A 46 9.97 36.98 29.82
N PRO A 47 10.38 35.77 30.26
CA PRO A 47 11.21 34.84 29.49
C PRO A 47 10.44 33.82 28.63
N GLN A 48 9.25 34.13 28.10
CA GLN A 48 8.42 33.11 27.43
C GLN A 48 8.47 33.03 25.90
N GLN A 49 9.20 33.87 25.15
CA GLN A 49 8.99 33.85 23.68
C GLN A 49 10.19 33.70 22.73
N HIS A 50 11.47 33.75 23.14
CA HIS A 50 12.57 33.45 22.21
C HIS A 50 13.82 32.85 22.91
N PRO A 51 14.15 31.55 22.76
CA PRO A 51 15.31 30.93 23.42
C PRO A 51 16.67 31.16 22.76
N GLU A 52 16.78 31.95 21.69
CA GLU A 52 17.97 31.89 20.81
C GLU A 52 19.04 32.99 21.05
N ALA A 53 18.85 33.89 22.01
CA ALA A 53 19.85 34.92 22.32
C ALA A 53 20.12 35.01 23.83
N GLY A 54 21.00 34.16 24.35
CA GLY A 54 21.47 34.31 25.72
C GLY A 54 22.36 33.18 26.24
N GLY A 55 23.64 33.50 26.48
CA GLY A 55 24.49 32.78 27.43
C GLY A 55 25.56 31.87 26.82
N LYS A 56 26.82 32.28 26.95
CA LYS A 56 28.06 31.54 26.66
C LYS A 56 28.34 30.41 27.67
N THR A 57 27.33 29.64 28.05
CA THR A 57 27.52 28.37 28.76
C THR A 57 26.92 27.29 27.88
N PRO A 58 27.68 26.28 27.44
CA PRO A 58 27.11 25.17 26.71
C PRO A 58 26.12 24.48 27.66
N MET A 59 24.82 24.71 27.47
CA MET A 59 23.77 23.98 28.17
C MET A 59 23.37 22.78 27.32
N GLY A 60 23.34 21.58 27.93
CA GLY A 60 23.04 20.36 27.19
C GLY A 60 21.62 20.38 26.62
N THR A 61 21.46 19.82 25.42
CA THR A 61 20.17 19.75 24.72
C THR A 61 19.76 18.29 24.52
N ALA A 62 18.50 17.99 24.80
CA ALA A 62 17.88 16.72 24.47
C ALA A 62 17.17 16.81 23.12
N HIS A 63 17.68 16.08 22.14
CA HIS A 63 17.15 16.02 20.79
C HIS A 63 16.35 14.73 20.59
N VAL A 64 15.20 14.83 19.93
CA VAL A 64 14.49 13.67 19.40
C VAL A 64 14.21 13.89 17.92
N PHE A 65 14.72 13.01 17.09
CA PHE A 65 14.43 13.00 15.66
C PHE A 65 13.24 12.09 15.38
N ILE A 66 12.24 12.59 14.69
CA ILE A 66 11.15 11.81 14.12
C ILE A 66 11.49 11.65 12.65
N LEU A 67 11.81 10.41 12.27
CA LEU A 67 12.13 10.04 10.90
C LEU A 67 10.89 9.38 10.28
N ASP A 68 10.34 10.00 9.24
CA ASP A 68 9.29 9.38 8.44
C ASP A 68 9.81 8.09 7.81
N ALA A 69 9.08 6.99 8.04
CA ALA A 69 9.38 5.67 7.52
C ALA A 69 8.22 5.13 6.67
N SER A 70 7.38 6.03 6.13
CA SER A 70 6.33 5.66 5.18
C SER A 70 6.88 5.09 3.89
N ALA A 71 6.02 4.35 3.17
CA ALA A 71 6.32 3.84 1.84
C ALA A 71 6.88 4.92 0.91
N SER A 72 6.27 6.11 0.90
CA SER A 72 6.69 7.24 0.05
C SER A 72 8.14 7.69 0.26
N MET A 73 8.75 7.39 1.40
CA MET A 73 10.16 7.68 1.66
C MET A 73 11.11 6.77 0.85
N SER A 74 10.62 5.67 0.27
CA SER A 74 11.37 4.85 -0.69
C SER A 74 11.40 5.45 -2.11
N LEU A 75 10.79 6.61 -2.34
CA LEU A 75 10.92 7.34 -3.61
C LEU A 75 12.39 7.66 -3.88
N HIS A 76 12.87 7.27 -5.05
CA HIS A 76 14.19 7.61 -5.55
C HIS A 76 14.21 9.02 -6.13
N GLN A 77 15.18 9.80 -5.69
CA GLN A 77 15.51 11.12 -6.22
C GLN A 77 16.98 11.14 -6.62
N HIS A 78 17.25 11.24 -7.93
CA HIS A 78 18.58 11.04 -8.50
C HIS A 78 19.16 9.66 -8.14
N GLU A 79 20.23 9.60 -7.33
CA GLU A 79 20.94 8.37 -6.98
C GLU A 79 20.57 7.80 -5.60
N GLU A 80 19.69 8.47 -4.83
CA GLU A 80 19.33 8.03 -3.49
C GLU A 80 17.83 8.13 -3.21
N THR A 81 17.36 7.40 -2.19
CA THR A 81 15.98 7.50 -1.73
C THR A 81 15.79 8.72 -0.82
N LEU A 82 14.57 9.24 -0.73
CA LEU A 82 14.21 10.25 0.27
C LEU A 82 14.58 9.80 1.68
N PHE A 83 14.41 8.52 2.00
CA PHE A 83 14.81 7.94 3.27
C PHE A 83 16.31 8.04 3.53
N ALA A 84 17.15 7.73 2.52
CA ALA A 84 18.59 7.86 2.63
C ALA A 84 19.02 9.33 2.80
N ALA A 85 18.39 10.26 2.07
CA ALA A 85 18.60 11.70 2.24
C ALA A 85 18.22 12.16 3.67
N ALA A 86 17.13 11.63 4.23
CA ALA A 86 16.70 11.88 5.60
C ALA A 86 17.71 11.37 6.64
N GLN A 87 18.22 10.15 6.47
CA GLN A 87 19.28 9.60 7.30
C GLN A 87 20.53 10.50 7.26
N LYS A 88 20.97 10.92 6.07
CA LYS A 88 22.10 11.85 5.92
C LYS A 88 21.85 13.20 6.61
N ALA A 89 20.64 13.74 6.52
CA ALA A 89 20.28 14.99 7.19
C ALA A 89 20.36 14.87 8.72
N ILE A 90 19.85 13.77 9.29
CA ILE A 90 19.94 13.50 10.73
C ILE A 90 21.41 13.35 11.16
N LEU A 91 22.20 12.60 10.40
CA LEU A 91 23.63 12.40 10.70
C LEU A 91 24.41 13.71 10.69
N LYS A 92 24.16 14.62 9.74
CA LYS A 92 24.77 15.96 9.73
C LYS A 92 24.48 16.75 11.01
N ILE A 93 23.28 16.62 11.58
CA ILE A 93 22.92 17.30 12.84
C ILE A 93 23.65 16.63 14.01
N ILE A 94 23.69 15.29 14.06
CA ILE A 94 24.40 14.53 15.10
C ILE A 94 25.90 14.85 15.11
N ASP A 95 26.52 15.02 13.94
CA ASP A 95 27.94 15.34 13.81
C ASP A 95 28.29 16.72 14.39
N GLN A 96 27.32 17.62 14.47
CA GLN A 96 27.46 18.96 15.04
C GLN A 96 27.02 19.05 16.51
N MET A 97 26.56 17.95 17.12
CA MET A 97 26.11 17.94 18.51
C MET A 97 27.29 18.06 19.49
N PRO A 98 27.22 18.99 20.46
CA PRO A 98 28.12 19.00 21.62
C PRO A 98 28.08 17.68 22.41
N ALA A 99 29.19 17.30 23.05
CA ALA A 99 29.32 16.03 23.80
C ALA A 99 28.33 15.86 24.98
N GLN A 100 27.73 16.94 25.43
CA GLN A 100 26.75 16.99 26.53
C GLN A 100 25.30 16.80 26.08
N ASP A 101 25.06 16.81 24.78
CA ASP A 101 23.73 16.62 24.21
C ASP A 101 23.35 15.14 24.26
N THR A 102 22.04 14.88 24.19
CA THR A 102 21.49 13.52 24.13
C THR A 102 20.55 13.44 22.95
N CYS A 103 20.45 12.28 22.31
CA CYS A 103 19.65 12.10 21.12
C CYS A 103 18.89 10.77 21.14
N ASN A 104 17.68 10.76 20.58
CA ASN A 104 16.97 9.55 20.19
C ASN A 104 16.32 9.73 18.83
N VAL A 105 16.00 8.62 18.15
CA VAL A 105 15.29 8.62 16.87
C VAL A 105 14.02 7.80 17.03
N VAL A 106 12.90 8.38 16.64
CA VAL A 106 11.59 7.75 16.56
C VAL A 106 11.28 7.53 15.09
N LEU A 107 11.10 6.28 14.69
CA LEU A 107 10.61 5.91 13.38
C LEU A 107 9.10 6.05 13.34
N ALA A 108 8.61 6.88 12.44
CA ALA A 108 7.20 7.05 12.17
C ALA A 108 6.77 6.08 11.07
N GLY A 109 6.49 4.83 11.43
CA GLY A 109 5.70 3.92 10.60
C GLY A 109 4.23 3.91 11.03
N ARG A 110 3.46 2.88 10.65
CA ARG A 110 2.07 2.69 11.12
C ARG A 110 1.96 2.67 12.64
N ARG A 111 2.99 2.12 13.29
CA ARG A 111 3.24 2.23 14.72
C ARG A 111 4.57 2.95 14.92
N ALA A 112 4.57 4.02 15.71
CA ALA A 112 5.79 4.73 16.03
C ALA A 112 6.66 3.91 17.01
N HIS A 113 7.96 3.78 16.73
CA HIS A 113 8.91 3.08 17.58
C HIS A 113 10.20 3.90 17.76
N SER A 114 10.73 3.95 18.97
CA SER A 114 11.99 4.63 19.30
C SER A 114 13.16 3.65 19.23
N LEU A 115 14.27 4.03 18.60
CA LEU A 115 15.46 3.18 18.50
C LEU A 115 16.06 2.81 19.85
N PHE A 116 15.97 3.73 20.81
CA PHE A 116 16.47 3.54 22.15
C PHE A 116 15.34 3.71 23.17
N GLY A 117 15.43 2.99 24.28
CA GLY A 117 14.47 3.12 25.39
C GLY A 117 14.49 4.50 26.05
N GLN A 118 15.66 5.15 26.06
CA GLN A 118 15.92 6.50 26.57
C GLN A 118 16.87 7.23 25.62
N ASN A 119 17.06 8.54 25.78
CA ASN A 119 18.00 9.29 24.94
C ASN A 119 19.45 8.82 25.15
N GLU A 120 20.13 8.54 24.05
CA GLU A 120 21.50 8.05 24.02
C GLU A 120 22.49 9.22 23.91
N LYS A 121 23.67 9.08 24.50
CA LYS A 121 24.77 10.07 24.42
C LYS A 121 25.84 9.67 23.43
N ASN A 122 26.01 8.36 23.18
CA ASN A 122 27.05 7.86 22.32
C ASN A 122 26.66 8.02 20.83
N ASN A 123 27.18 9.09 20.21
CA ASN A 123 26.95 9.37 18.78
C ASN A 123 27.35 8.21 17.85
N ALA A 124 28.35 7.40 18.20
CA ALA A 124 28.74 6.25 17.38
C ALA A 124 27.68 5.14 17.38
N VAL A 125 27.05 4.89 18.53
CA VAL A 125 25.95 3.92 18.66
C VAL A 125 24.72 4.41 17.90
N ILE A 126 24.38 5.69 18.04
CA ILE A 126 23.25 6.31 17.33
C ILE A 126 23.45 6.22 15.82
N ARG A 127 24.63 6.59 15.31
CA ARG A 127 24.96 6.51 13.89
C ARG A 127 24.81 5.10 13.34
N LYS A 128 25.34 4.10 14.05
CA LYS A 128 25.22 2.68 13.65
C LYS A 128 23.77 2.24 13.55
N GLN A 129 22.93 2.62 14.52
CA GLN A 129 21.51 2.27 14.49
C GLN A 129 20.78 2.97 13.35
N ILE A 130 21.01 4.27 13.14
CA ILE A 130 20.38 5.03 12.05
C ILE A 130 20.64 4.38 10.69
N MET A 131 21.89 4.00 10.41
CA MET A 131 22.29 3.40 9.13
C MET A 131 21.69 2.01 8.88
N ASN A 132 21.25 1.31 9.92
CA ASN A 132 20.65 -0.02 9.80
C ASN A 132 19.14 0.01 9.53
N ILE A 133 18.51 1.17 9.61
CA ILE A 133 17.07 1.30 9.42
C ILE A 133 16.76 1.34 7.93
N ARG A 134 15.59 0.78 7.57
CA ARG A 134 15.01 0.87 6.24
C ARG A 134 13.61 1.49 6.34
N ALA A 135 13.19 2.17 5.27
CA ALA A 135 11.80 2.59 5.12
C ALA A 135 10.86 1.37 5.10
N GLY A 136 9.65 1.55 5.62
CA GLY A 136 8.61 0.53 5.56
C GLY A 136 7.80 0.61 4.27
N PHE A 137 6.84 -0.31 4.12
CA PHE A 137 5.85 -0.32 3.03
C PHE A 137 4.47 0.23 3.46
N GLU A 138 4.35 0.74 4.68
CA GLU A 138 3.09 1.22 5.26
C GLU A 138 3.03 2.76 5.29
N THR A 139 1.89 3.34 5.66
CA THR A 139 1.78 4.78 5.95
C THR A 139 2.41 5.12 7.30
N ALA A 140 2.84 6.37 7.48
CA ALA A 140 3.34 6.84 8.76
C ALA A 140 2.22 7.37 9.67
N ASN A 141 2.51 7.44 10.97
CA ASN A 141 1.67 8.09 11.97
C ASN A 141 2.49 9.13 12.73
N ILE A 142 2.63 10.32 12.15
CA ILE A 142 3.39 11.43 12.72
C ILE A 142 2.85 11.86 14.09
N PRO A 143 1.53 11.98 14.33
CA PRO A 143 1.02 12.31 15.66
C PRO A 143 1.45 11.31 16.75
N GLN A 144 1.41 10.02 16.45
CA GLN A 144 1.87 8.99 17.40
C GLN A 144 3.39 9.09 17.65
N ALA A 145 4.17 9.42 16.63
CA ALA A 145 5.61 9.66 16.78
C ALA A 145 5.90 10.90 17.64
N ILE A 146 5.12 11.98 17.51
CA ILE A 146 5.20 13.16 18.37
C ILE A 146 4.90 12.78 19.83
N ILE A 147 3.85 12.01 20.07
CA ILE A 147 3.53 11.51 21.43
C ILE A 147 4.71 10.73 22.01
N ARG A 148 5.32 9.84 21.22
CA ARG A 148 6.48 9.05 21.66
C ARG A 148 7.70 9.95 21.93
N ALA A 149 7.94 10.95 21.09
CA ALA A 149 9.02 11.91 21.28
C ALA A 149 8.83 12.74 22.57
N LEU A 150 7.61 13.18 22.85
CA LEU A 150 7.28 13.89 24.09
C LEU A 150 7.53 13.01 25.33
N GLN A 151 7.18 11.71 25.27
CA GLN A 151 7.48 10.77 26.36
C GLN A 151 8.98 10.64 26.61
N LEU A 152 9.78 10.50 25.55
CA LEU A 152 11.25 10.41 25.67
C LEU A 152 11.87 11.68 26.28
N LEU A 153 11.29 12.84 25.97
CA LEU A 153 11.76 14.13 26.50
C LEU A 153 11.30 14.40 27.94
N GLN A 154 10.23 13.76 28.41
CA GLN A 154 9.78 13.90 29.80
C GLN A 154 10.84 13.40 30.79
N ASP A 155 11.54 12.31 30.45
CA ASP A 155 12.58 11.71 31.28
C ASP A 155 13.91 12.48 31.25
N SER A 156 14.05 13.46 30.34
CA SER A 156 15.29 14.21 30.19
C SER A 156 15.44 15.31 31.26
N ARG A 157 16.61 15.31 31.91
CA ARG A 157 17.04 16.35 32.87
C ARG A 157 17.69 17.57 32.20
N LEU A 158 17.81 17.57 30.87
CA LEU A 158 18.47 18.65 30.14
C LEU A 158 17.58 19.90 30.04
N PRO A 159 18.18 21.10 30.15
CA PRO A 159 17.45 22.38 30.18
C PRO A 159 16.83 22.75 28.83
N ARG A 160 17.34 22.20 27.72
CA ARG A 160 16.85 22.44 26.36
C ARG A 160 16.35 21.15 25.75
N ARG A 161 15.22 21.22 25.05
CA ARG A 161 14.57 20.07 24.41
C ARG A 161 14.19 20.45 22.99
N ARG A 162 14.46 19.56 22.04
CA ARG A 162 14.18 19.77 20.62
C ARG A 162 13.57 18.52 20.00
N ILE A 163 12.56 18.72 19.17
CA ILE A 163 12.00 17.69 18.31
C ILE A 163 12.26 18.11 16.87
N TYR A 164 12.87 17.24 16.08
CA TYR A 164 13.05 17.41 14.65
C TYR A 164 12.14 16.42 13.93
N ILE A 165 11.34 16.86 12.97
CA ILE A 165 10.54 15.97 12.12
C ILE A 165 11.13 16.04 10.71
N ILE A 166 11.52 14.89 10.16
CA ILE A 166 12.14 14.76 8.83
C ILE A 166 11.26 13.84 7.99
N GLY A 167 10.79 14.33 6.84
CA GLY A 167 9.92 13.57 5.94
C GLY A 167 9.51 14.36 4.69
N ASP A 168 8.63 13.76 3.89
CA ASP A 168 8.23 14.21 2.55
C ASP A 168 6.94 15.07 2.53
N THR A 169 6.46 15.55 3.68
CA THR A 169 5.22 16.34 3.84
C THR A 169 3.91 15.66 3.44
N GLN A 170 3.87 14.34 3.22
CA GLN A 170 2.65 13.67 2.76
C GLN A 170 1.49 13.84 3.75
N VAL A 171 0.39 14.49 3.32
CA VAL A 171 -0.74 14.88 4.18
C VAL A 171 -1.34 13.68 4.93
N THR A 172 -1.42 12.52 4.27
CA THR A 172 -1.97 11.27 4.83
C THR A 172 -1.25 10.84 6.12
N ASN A 173 0.06 11.09 6.22
CA ASN A 173 0.87 10.70 7.37
C ASN A 173 0.57 11.53 8.65
N TRP A 174 -0.02 12.71 8.48
CA TRP A 174 -0.35 13.64 9.56
C TRP A 174 -1.70 13.35 10.24
N ARG A 175 -2.60 12.60 9.59
CA ARG A 175 -3.90 12.19 10.15
C ARG A 175 -4.64 13.36 10.82
N LEU A 176 -4.79 14.47 10.10
CA LEU A 176 -5.38 15.71 10.63
C LEU A 176 -6.80 15.53 11.17
N GLU A 177 -7.51 14.52 10.68
CA GLU A 177 -8.87 14.16 11.10
C GLU A 177 -8.93 13.48 12.48
N ASP A 178 -7.83 12.87 12.96
CA ASP A 178 -7.78 12.20 14.26
C ASP A 178 -7.63 13.22 15.41
N ARG A 179 -8.74 13.89 15.73
CA ARG A 179 -8.82 14.87 16.82
C ARG A 179 -8.40 14.30 18.19
N ARG A 180 -8.49 12.98 18.40
CA ARG A 180 -8.13 12.35 19.68
C ARG A 180 -6.61 12.40 19.89
N LEU A 181 -5.83 12.06 18.86
CA LEU A 181 -4.36 12.13 18.92
C LEU A 181 -3.87 13.56 19.11
N TRP A 182 -4.40 14.51 18.33
CA TRP A 182 -4.00 15.92 18.42
C TRP A 182 -4.33 16.56 19.76
N ARG A 183 -5.52 16.29 20.33
CA ARG A 183 -5.86 16.74 21.68
C ARG A 183 -4.96 16.14 22.75
N LYS A 184 -4.54 14.88 22.59
CA LYS A 184 -3.58 14.23 23.50
C LYS A 184 -2.21 14.90 23.44
N ILE A 185 -1.74 15.28 22.25
CA ILE A 185 -0.49 16.03 22.08
C ILE A 185 -0.58 17.39 22.80
N GLY A 186 -1.66 18.14 22.59
CA GLY A 186 -1.91 19.41 23.27
C GLY A 186 -1.86 19.27 24.80
N ALA A 187 -2.61 18.31 25.36
CA ALA A 187 -2.62 18.04 26.80
C ALA A 187 -1.27 17.59 27.36
N MET A 188 -0.43 16.93 26.55
CA MET A 188 0.94 16.57 26.95
C MET A 188 1.85 17.79 26.98
N LEU A 189 1.75 18.67 25.99
CA LEU A 189 2.54 19.90 25.91
C LEU A 189 2.21 20.83 27.08
N GLU A 190 0.93 21.02 27.41
CA GLU A 190 0.48 21.82 28.56
C GLU A 190 1.05 21.32 29.90
N LYS A 191 1.17 19.99 30.06
CA LYS A 191 1.74 19.35 31.26
C LYS A 191 3.27 19.34 31.27
N THR A 192 3.92 19.72 30.17
CA THR A 192 5.38 19.62 30.04
C THR A 192 6.05 20.86 30.64
N ARG A 193 6.85 20.66 31.70
CA ARG A 193 7.56 21.75 32.39
C ARG A 193 8.52 22.54 31.50
N ILE A 194 9.21 21.88 30.58
CA ILE A 194 10.13 22.50 29.61
C ILE A 194 9.60 22.15 28.22
N PRO A 195 8.90 23.07 27.54
CA PRO A 195 8.34 22.80 26.22
C PRO A 195 9.48 22.60 25.20
N PRO A 196 9.42 21.56 24.36
CA PRO A 196 10.42 21.37 23.31
C PRO A 196 10.21 22.34 22.16
N ALA A 197 11.30 22.82 21.57
CA ALA A 197 11.26 23.50 20.28
C ALA A 197 11.04 22.47 19.17
N LEU A 198 10.09 22.74 18.27
CA LEU A 198 9.74 21.86 17.16
C LEU A 198 10.34 22.41 15.86
N TYR A 199 11.11 21.59 15.16
CA TYR A 199 11.68 21.90 13.86
C TYR A 199 11.16 20.90 12.84
N PHE A 200 10.66 21.39 11.71
CA PHE A 200 10.27 20.56 10.59
C PHE A 200 11.29 20.74 9.47
N LEU A 201 11.88 19.63 9.01
CA LEU A 201 12.88 19.56 7.96
C LEU A 201 12.25 18.81 6.77
N PRO A 202 11.52 19.52 5.90
CA PRO A 202 10.96 18.90 4.71
C PRO A 202 12.08 18.44 3.77
N LEU A 203 11.93 17.23 3.23
CA LEU A 203 12.77 16.78 2.13
C LEU A 203 12.28 17.43 0.83
N PRO A 204 13.20 17.85 -0.05
CA PRO A 204 12.83 18.51 -1.30
C PRO A 204 12.15 17.51 -2.23
N LEU A 205 10.84 17.63 -2.41
CA LEU A 205 10.13 16.90 -3.46
C LEU A 205 10.39 17.52 -4.83
N PRO A 206 10.45 16.72 -5.91
CA PRO A 206 10.49 17.25 -7.26
C PRO A 206 9.22 18.08 -7.52
N ALA A 207 9.37 19.22 -8.18
CA ALA A 207 8.27 20.15 -8.47
C ALA A 207 7.16 19.54 -9.34
N LYS A 208 7.47 18.44 -10.05
CA LYS A 208 6.52 17.64 -10.83
C LYS A 208 6.77 16.17 -10.49
N ALA A 209 5.75 15.48 -9.97
CA ALA A 209 5.76 14.02 -9.91
C ALA A 209 5.58 13.52 -11.35
N GLU A 210 6.68 13.38 -12.09
CA GLU A 210 6.60 13.05 -13.51
C GLU A 210 6.06 11.64 -13.72
N LYS A 211 6.40 10.68 -12.85
CA LYS A 211 5.99 9.28 -12.94
C LYS A 211 5.38 8.81 -11.62
N ASN A 212 4.14 8.36 -11.68
CA ASN A 212 3.45 7.75 -10.55
C ASN A 212 2.52 6.67 -11.09
N ILE A 213 3.09 5.48 -11.31
CA ILE A 213 2.42 4.34 -11.89
C ILE A 213 2.28 3.27 -10.83
N GLN A 214 1.12 2.61 -10.78
CA GLN A 214 0.89 1.47 -9.92
C GLN A 214 0.26 0.32 -10.68
N ILE A 215 0.80 -0.89 -10.51
CA ILE A 215 0.10 -2.12 -10.90
C ILE A 215 -0.89 -2.48 -9.78
N VAL A 216 -2.18 -2.40 -10.08
CA VAL A 216 -3.26 -2.56 -9.08
C VAL A 216 -3.66 -4.02 -8.93
N SER A 217 -3.69 -4.78 -10.02
CA SER A 217 -4.15 -6.16 -9.99
C SER A 217 -3.75 -6.95 -11.22
N ILE A 218 -3.64 -8.27 -11.03
CA ILE A 218 -3.72 -9.28 -12.08
C ILE A 218 -5.00 -10.08 -11.83
N THR A 219 -5.93 -10.12 -12.78
CA THR A 219 -7.17 -10.89 -12.70
C THR A 219 -7.33 -11.77 -13.93
N SER A 220 -8.08 -12.87 -13.82
CA SER A 220 -8.46 -13.69 -14.98
C SER A 220 -9.97 -13.56 -15.22
N PRO A 221 -10.42 -13.37 -16.47
CA PRO A 221 -11.84 -13.40 -16.80
C PRO A 221 -12.40 -14.83 -16.78
N GLU A 222 -11.53 -15.87 -16.84
CA GLU A 222 -11.97 -17.25 -16.77
C GLU A 222 -12.22 -17.72 -15.33
N PRO A 223 -13.28 -18.51 -15.09
CA PRO A 223 -13.53 -19.10 -13.76
C PRO A 223 -12.57 -20.24 -13.42
N LEU A 224 -11.87 -20.79 -14.42
CA LEU A 224 -10.95 -21.90 -14.28
C LEU A 224 -9.78 -21.76 -15.25
N GLN A 225 -8.57 -21.94 -14.72
CA GLN A 225 -7.34 -22.02 -15.49
C GLN A 225 -6.85 -23.48 -15.53
N ASP A 226 -6.42 -23.91 -16.70
CA ASP A 226 -6.00 -25.30 -16.94
C ASP A 226 -4.75 -25.39 -17.84
N THR A 227 -4.22 -26.59 -17.99
CA THR A 227 -3.01 -26.88 -18.78
C THR A 227 -3.29 -27.06 -20.27
N PHE A 228 -4.54 -26.99 -20.73
CA PHE A 228 -4.91 -27.29 -22.12
C PHE A 228 -5.25 -26.06 -22.93
N ARG A 229 -5.75 -25.01 -22.28
CA ARG A 229 -6.20 -23.77 -22.93
C ARG A 229 -5.30 -22.61 -22.52
N GLU A 230 -5.13 -21.67 -23.44
CA GLU A 230 -4.53 -20.37 -23.08
C GLU A 230 -5.43 -19.69 -22.05
N SER A 231 -4.87 -19.42 -20.88
CA SER A 231 -5.52 -18.62 -19.85
C SER A 231 -5.25 -17.14 -20.11
N HIS A 232 -6.25 -16.29 -19.87
CA HIS A 232 -6.14 -14.86 -20.05
C HIS A 232 -5.96 -14.18 -18.70
N PHE A 233 -5.10 -13.16 -18.69
CA PHE A 233 -4.85 -12.33 -17.52
C PHE A 233 -4.94 -10.85 -17.88
N LEU A 234 -5.78 -10.13 -17.16
CA LEU A 234 -5.96 -8.69 -17.23
C LEU A 234 -5.09 -8.05 -16.15
N ILE A 235 -4.09 -7.30 -16.59
CA ILE A 235 -3.24 -6.50 -15.72
C ILE A 235 -3.80 -5.08 -15.71
N LYS A 236 -4.23 -4.62 -14.54
CA LYS A 236 -4.74 -3.27 -14.33
C LYS A 236 -3.62 -2.38 -13.79
N ILE A 237 -3.36 -1.29 -14.47
CA ILE A 237 -2.32 -0.30 -14.14
C ILE A 237 -2.98 1.07 -14.04
N ILE A 238 -2.70 1.82 -12.98
CA ILE A 238 -3.14 3.20 -12.83
C ILE A 238 -1.93 4.13 -12.99
N ASN A 239 -2.03 5.09 -13.90
CA ASN A 239 -1.12 6.23 -13.97
C ASN A 239 -1.76 7.40 -13.23
N TYR A 240 -1.25 7.74 -12.06
CA TYR A 240 -1.69 8.88 -11.25
C TYR A 240 -1.07 10.22 -11.73
N GLY A 241 -0.16 10.18 -12.69
CA GLY A 241 0.37 11.35 -13.37
C GLY A 241 -0.62 11.96 -14.37
N ASN A 242 -0.36 13.22 -14.73
CA ASN A 242 -1.22 13.96 -15.66
C ASN A 242 -0.87 13.74 -17.14
N ASP A 243 0.31 13.20 -17.43
CA ASP A 243 0.83 13.02 -18.78
C ASP A 243 0.87 11.51 -19.15
N PRO A 244 0.61 11.15 -20.43
CA PRO A 244 0.80 9.78 -20.90
C PRO A 244 2.27 9.34 -20.78
N GLN A 245 2.49 8.08 -20.42
CA GLN A 245 3.84 7.53 -20.21
C GLN A 245 4.06 6.29 -21.04
N VAL A 246 5.24 6.17 -21.65
CA VAL A 246 5.63 4.95 -22.36
C VAL A 246 6.55 4.16 -21.45
N SER A 247 6.12 2.96 -21.06
CA SER A 247 6.86 2.06 -20.18
C SER A 247 6.89 0.65 -20.76
N ARG A 248 7.86 -0.15 -20.33
CA ARG A 248 7.92 -1.57 -20.59
C ARG A 248 7.12 -2.32 -19.52
N LEU A 249 6.26 -3.24 -19.93
CA LEU A 249 5.45 -4.08 -19.04
C LEU A 249 5.83 -5.55 -19.28
N ASP A 250 6.36 -6.16 -18.24
CA ASP A 250 6.88 -7.52 -18.22
C ASP A 250 5.91 -8.43 -17.46
N PHE A 251 5.61 -9.60 -18.04
CA PHE A 251 4.76 -10.62 -17.44
C PHE A 251 5.54 -11.91 -17.27
N PHE A 252 5.59 -12.39 -16.04
CA PHE A 252 6.34 -13.57 -15.62
C PHE A 252 5.41 -14.65 -15.07
N VAL A 253 5.82 -15.90 -15.26
CA VAL A 253 5.19 -17.08 -14.65
C VAL A 253 6.29 -17.90 -13.99
N ASP A 254 6.19 -18.09 -12.67
CA ASP A 254 7.19 -18.77 -11.83
C ASP A 254 8.61 -18.22 -12.03
N GLY A 255 8.72 -16.88 -12.08
CA GLY A 255 9.97 -16.16 -12.27
C GLY A 255 10.53 -16.18 -13.69
N LYS A 256 9.88 -16.86 -14.64
CA LYS A 256 10.28 -16.86 -16.06
C LYS A 256 9.52 -15.81 -16.85
N LEU A 257 10.24 -14.95 -17.56
CA LEU A 257 9.63 -13.96 -18.46
C LEU A 257 8.88 -14.68 -19.58
N LYS A 258 7.58 -14.40 -19.71
CA LYS A 258 6.71 -14.97 -20.75
C LYS A 258 6.40 -13.98 -21.84
N THR A 259 6.19 -12.72 -21.48
CA THR A 259 5.85 -11.67 -22.43
C THR A 259 6.43 -10.35 -21.94
N GLU A 260 7.02 -9.61 -22.86
CA GLU A 260 7.46 -8.22 -22.67
C GLU A 260 6.67 -7.37 -23.68
N ARG A 261 6.09 -6.25 -23.23
CA ARG A 261 5.37 -5.33 -24.12
C ARG A 261 5.65 -3.88 -23.77
N ARG A 262 5.94 -3.08 -24.78
CA ARG A 262 5.97 -1.62 -24.65
C ARG A 262 4.53 -1.08 -24.67
N VAL A 263 4.12 -0.39 -23.62
CA VAL A 263 2.75 0.10 -23.43
C VAL A 263 2.74 1.62 -23.22
N THR A 264 1.68 2.26 -23.72
CA THR A 264 1.40 3.67 -23.43
C THR A 264 0.34 3.75 -22.34
N LEU A 265 0.73 4.24 -21.17
CA LEU A 265 -0.09 4.42 -19.98
C LEU A 265 -0.70 5.82 -20.00
N LYS A 266 -1.98 5.93 -20.38
CA LYS A 266 -2.71 7.19 -20.29
C LYS A 266 -2.98 7.54 -18.82
N PRO A 267 -3.16 8.82 -18.46
CA PRO A 267 -3.63 9.19 -17.14
C PRO A 267 -4.89 8.40 -16.74
N GLY A 268 -4.92 7.88 -15.52
CA GLY A 268 -5.98 7.01 -15.02
C GLY A 268 -5.76 5.53 -15.30
N GLU A 269 -6.86 4.79 -15.46
CA GLU A 269 -6.84 3.33 -15.56
C GLU A 269 -6.46 2.83 -16.96
N ASN A 270 -5.55 1.87 -17.01
CA ASN A 270 -5.14 1.15 -18.20
C ASN A 270 -5.25 -0.36 -17.93
N VAL A 271 -5.79 -1.11 -18.89
CA VAL A 271 -5.97 -2.56 -18.75
C VAL A 271 -5.33 -3.28 -19.94
N PHE A 272 -4.59 -4.32 -19.62
CA PHE A 272 -3.71 -5.01 -20.54
C PHE A 272 -3.94 -6.51 -20.49
N LEU A 273 -4.30 -7.10 -21.63
CA LEU A 273 -4.47 -8.54 -21.77
C LEU A 273 -3.13 -9.24 -22.02
N PHE A 274 -2.90 -10.31 -21.26
CA PHE A 274 -1.81 -11.27 -21.41
C PHE A 274 -2.38 -12.68 -21.53
N ARG A 275 -1.63 -13.57 -22.17
CA ARG A 275 -2.01 -14.97 -22.40
C ARG A 275 -0.88 -15.88 -21.96
N ASN A 276 -1.23 -16.99 -21.32
CA ASN A 276 -0.27 -18.03 -21.01
C ASN A 276 -0.92 -19.41 -21.05
N LEU A 277 -0.27 -20.35 -21.74
CA LEU A 277 -0.56 -21.78 -21.65
C LEU A 277 0.35 -22.40 -20.59
N PHE A 278 -0.24 -23.03 -19.58
CA PHE A 278 0.52 -23.67 -18.50
C PHE A 278 0.93 -25.09 -18.87
N SER A 279 2.16 -25.46 -18.53
CA SER A 279 2.70 -26.80 -18.79
C SER A 279 2.44 -27.81 -17.69
N SER A 280 2.03 -27.36 -16.50
CA SER A 280 1.81 -28.21 -15.33
C SER A 280 0.65 -27.70 -14.48
N ALA A 281 -0.01 -28.60 -13.77
CA ALA A 281 -0.96 -28.24 -12.72
C ALA A 281 -0.25 -27.83 -11.43
N GLY A 282 -0.98 -27.14 -10.55
CA GLY A 282 -0.47 -26.69 -9.26
C GLY A 282 -0.72 -25.21 -9.03
N VAL A 283 -0.02 -24.66 -8.03
CA VAL A 283 -0.03 -23.22 -7.76
C VAL A 283 1.11 -22.60 -8.55
N HIS A 284 0.78 -21.61 -9.38
CA HIS A 284 1.72 -20.84 -10.18
C HIS A 284 1.71 -19.39 -9.70
N LEU A 285 2.89 -18.77 -9.66
CA LEU A 285 3.03 -17.35 -9.32
C LEU A 285 3.12 -16.53 -10.59
N LEU A 286 2.10 -15.72 -10.83
CA LEU A 286 2.10 -14.71 -11.88
C LEU A 286 2.67 -13.42 -11.31
N HIS A 287 3.57 -12.80 -12.05
CA HIS A 287 4.19 -11.55 -11.66
C HIS A 287 4.15 -10.57 -12.82
N ALA A 288 3.71 -9.35 -12.55
CA ALA A 288 3.72 -8.25 -13.50
C ALA A 288 4.67 -7.17 -12.99
N GLN A 289 5.49 -6.62 -13.88
CA GLN A 289 6.44 -5.56 -13.56
C GLN A 289 6.39 -4.46 -14.62
N VAL A 290 6.29 -3.21 -14.20
CA VAL A 290 6.40 -2.05 -15.08
C VAL A 290 7.75 -1.37 -14.87
N GLU A 291 8.40 -0.98 -15.97
CA GLU A 291 9.64 -0.23 -15.93
C GLU A 291 9.38 1.20 -15.44
N ASP A 292 9.67 1.43 -14.16
CA ASP A 292 9.84 2.74 -13.55
C ASP A 292 10.89 2.62 -12.42
N THR A 293 11.67 3.67 -12.22
CA THR A 293 12.76 3.75 -11.25
C THR A 293 12.43 4.66 -10.09
N ALA A 294 11.36 5.47 -10.18
CA ALA A 294 11.01 6.43 -9.15
C ALA A 294 10.51 5.74 -7.88
N PHE A 295 9.56 4.81 -8.01
CA PHE A 295 8.94 4.14 -6.87
C PHE A 295 8.71 2.65 -7.11
N ILE A 296 9.76 1.85 -6.87
CA ILE A 296 9.79 0.41 -7.13
C ILE A 296 8.61 -0.36 -6.50
N PRO A 297 8.18 -0.09 -5.25
CA PRO A 297 7.15 -0.91 -4.61
C PRO A 297 5.79 -0.97 -5.33
N ASP A 298 5.41 0.07 -6.10
CA ASP A 298 4.15 0.09 -6.87
C ASP A 298 4.29 -0.52 -8.28
N ASN A 299 5.52 -0.78 -8.70
CA ASN A 299 5.81 -1.23 -10.06
C ASN A 299 5.62 -2.73 -10.25
N GLU A 300 5.35 -3.47 -9.18
CA GLU A 300 5.27 -4.92 -9.18
C GLU A 300 3.98 -5.42 -8.53
N PHE A 301 3.38 -6.45 -9.12
CA PHE A 301 2.23 -7.15 -8.53
C PHE A 301 2.37 -8.65 -8.71
N VAL A 302 2.12 -9.41 -7.63
CA VAL A 302 2.18 -10.87 -7.63
C VAL A 302 0.78 -11.46 -7.39
N TYR A 303 0.40 -12.44 -8.20
CA TYR A 303 -0.86 -13.16 -8.10
C TYR A 303 -0.62 -14.67 -8.13
N ALA A 304 -1.10 -15.38 -7.11
CA ALA A 304 -1.05 -16.84 -7.07
C ALA A 304 -2.31 -17.42 -7.72
N CYS A 305 -2.13 -18.20 -8.79
CA CYS A 305 -3.20 -18.86 -9.52
C CYS A 305 -3.09 -20.38 -9.36
N ARG A 306 -4.22 -21.08 -9.23
CA ARG A 306 -4.23 -22.55 -9.20
C ARG A 306 -4.65 -23.10 -10.56
N ILE A 307 -3.74 -23.83 -11.19
CA ILE A 307 -3.93 -24.46 -12.50
C ILE A 307 -4.32 -25.92 -12.31
N THR A 308 -5.32 -26.36 -13.07
CA THR A 308 -5.83 -27.75 -13.04
C THR A 308 -5.48 -28.48 -14.34
N ASP A 309 -5.05 -29.72 -14.25
CA ASP A 309 -4.82 -30.61 -15.40
C ASP A 309 -5.95 -31.62 -15.57
N VAL A 310 -6.69 -31.96 -14.52
CA VAL A 310 -7.83 -32.87 -14.62
C VAL A 310 -8.94 -32.50 -13.65
N LEU A 311 -10.17 -32.48 -14.17
CA LEU A 311 -11.42 -32.37 -13.43
C LEU A 311 -12.12 -33.73 -13.43
N PRO A 312 -12.09 -34.47 -12.31
CA PRO A 312 -12.87 -35.69 -12.19
C PRO A 312 -14.36 -35.37 -12.15
N VAL A 313 -15.12 -35.98 -13.08
CA VAL A 313 -16.57 -35.83 -13.20
C VAL A 313 -17.22 -37.21 -13.10
N LEU A 314 -18.20 -37.34 -12.20
CA LEU A 314 -19.00 -38.54 -12.08
C LEU A 314 -20.28 -38.38 -12.88
N VAL A 315 -20.61 -39.33 -13.75
CA VAL A 315 -21.86 -39.37 -14.50
C VAL A 315 -22.67 -40.57 -14.01
N SER A 316 -23.87 -40.32 -13.52
CA SER A 316 -24.81 -41.35 -13.08
C SER A 316 -25.90 -41.54 -14.12
N VAL A 317 -26.06 -42.77 -14.58
CA VAL A 317 -27.05 -43.22 -15.56
C VAL A 317 -27.78 -44.45 -15.04
N ASP A 318 -28.72 -45.00 -15.80
CA ASP A 318 -29.45 -46.20 -15.37
C ASP A 318 -28.61 -47.46 -15.49
N ASP A 319 -28.23 -47.81 -16.72
CA ASP A 319 -27.31 -48.93 -17.00
C ASP A 319 -26.01 -48.41 -17.64
N PRO A 320 -24.86 -48.49 -16.93
CA PRO A 320 -23.56 -48.12 -17.48
C PRO A 320 -23.00 -49.14 -18.48
N GLU A 321 -23.48 -50.39 -18.52
CA GLU A 321 -22.95 -51.50 -19.33
C GLU A 321 -23.77 -51.82 -20.60
N ASP A 322 -25.02 -51.34 -20.69
CA ASP A 322 -25.90 -51.56 -21.86
C ASP A 322 -25.35 -50.95 -23.17
N ASN A 323 -24.69 -51.77 -24.00
CA ASN A 323 -24.07 -51.40 -25.28
C ASN A 323 -25.05 -51.31 -26.47
N THR A 324 -26.37 -51.43 -26.28
CA THR A 324 -27.32 -51.34 -27.40
C THR A 324 -27.43 -49.91 -27.95
N VAL A 325 -27.85 -49.76 -29.21
CA VAL A 325 -27.97 -48.46 -29.92
C VAL A 325 -28.95 -47.48 -29.23
N THR A 326 -29.66 -47.94 -28.18
CA THR A 326 -30.57 -47.15 -27.33
C THR A 326 -29.83 -46.47 -26.16
N ARG A 327 -28.60 -46.00 -26.40
CA ARG A 327 -27.66 -45.43 -25.41
C ARG A 327 -27.24 -44.00 -25.75
N ALA A 328 -28.19 -43.07 -25.79
CA ALA A 328 -27.94 -41.71 -26.27
C ALA A 328 -27.29 -40.78 -25.22
N SER A 329 -27.83 -40.69 -23.99
CA SER A 329 -27.53 -39.54 -23.10
C SER A 329 -26.13 -39.55 -22.46
N SER A 330 -25.64 -40.70 -21.99
CA SER A 330 -24.30 -40.80 -21.39
C SER A 330 -23.18 -40.66 -22.42
N ILE A 331 -23.41 -41.17 -23.64
CA ILE A 331 -22.49 -41.00 -24.77
C ILE A 331 -22.41 -39.52 -25.11
N PHE A 332 -23.53 -38.82 -25.32
CA PHE A 332 -23.50 -37.39 -25.63
C PHE A 332 -22.83 -36.54 -24.55
N VAL A 333 -23.10 -36.81 -23.27
CA VAL A 333 -22.43 -36.11 -22.17
C VAL A 333 -20.94 -36.42 -22.13
N ARG A 334 -20.55 -37.69 -22.30
CA ARG A 334 -19.14 -38.07 -22.35
C ARG A 334 -18.44 -37.41 -23.53
N GLU A 335 -19.00 -37.49 -24.74
CA GLU A 335 -18.44 -36.85 -25.93
C GLU A 335 -18.33 -35.33 -25.73
N ALA A 336 -19.36 -34.66 -25.20
CA ALA A 336 -19.33 -33.23 -24.91
C ALA A 336 -18.28 -32.83 -23.85
N LEU A 337 -18.00 -33.70 -22.89
CA LEU A 337 -16.92 -33.51 -21.90
C LEU A 337 -15.55 -33.93 -22.45
N SER A 338 -15.51 -34.79 -23.46
CA SER A 338 -14.30 -35.26 -24.13
C SER A 338 -13.89 -34.39 -25.32
N THR A 339 -14.73 -33.47 -25.80
CA THR A 339 -14.38 -32.49 -26.84
C THR A 339 -13.39 -31.46 -26.31
N GLY A 340 -12.11 -31.84 -26.27
CA GLY A 340 -10.98 -30.94 -26.10
C GLY A 340 -10.57 -30.30 -27.42
N ILE A 341 -9.84 -29.19 -27.35
CA ILE A 341 -9.25 -28.48 -28.51
C ILE A 341 -8.18 -29.35 -29.22
N SER A 342 -7.73 -30.44 -28.59
CA SER A 342 -6.75 -31.38 -29.14
C SER A 342 -7.11 -32.84 -28.81
N PRO A 343 -6.85 -33.82 -29.71
CA PRO A 343 -7.15 -35.25 -29.52
C PRO A 343 -6.51 -35.90 -28.29
N HIS A 344 -5.49 -35.25 -27.70
CA HIS A 344 -4.70 -35.79 -26.58
C HIS A 344 -4.92 -35.03 -25.26
N ALA A 345 -5.85 -34.09 -25.23
CA ALA A 345 -6.03 -33.13 -24.13
C ALA A 345 -7.46 -33.19 -23.57
N GLN A 346 -7.67 -33.98 -22.51
CA GLN A 346 -8.97 -34.08 -21.84
C GLN A 346 -8.92 -33.46 -20.44
N LEU A 347 -9.53 -32.27 -20.32
CA LEU A 347 -9.72 -31.61 -19.02
C LEU A 347 -10.61 -32.42 -18.09
N PHE A 348 -11.65 -33.04 -18.62
CA PHE A 348 -12.61 -33.80 -17.81
C PHE A 348 -12.27 -35.29 -17.83
N ARG A 349 -12.05 -35.87 -16.66
CA ARG A 349 -11.96 -37.32 -16.49
C ARG A 349 -13.30 -37.85 -16.03
N VAL A 350 -14.04 -38.44 -16.97
CA VAL A 350 -15.40 -38.92 -16.75
C VAL A 350 -15.39 -40.35 -16.23
N SER A 351 -16.10 -40.61 -15.13
CA SER A 351 -16.44 -41.95 -14.65
C SER A 351 -17.95 -42.13 -14.73
N THR A 352 -18.41 -43.26 -15.24
CA THR A 352 -19.85 -43.54 -15.38
C THR A 352 -20.27 -44.64 -14.41
N ILE A 353 -21.35 -44.45 -13.69
CA ILE A 353 -21.92 -45.43 -12.74
C ILE A 353 -23.45 -45.51 -12.88
N SER A 354 -24.05 -46.58 -12.35
CA SER A 354 -25.51 -46.68 -12.25
C SER A 354 -26.07 -45.75 -11.16
N HIS A 355 -27.35 -45.38 -11.26
CA HIS A 355 -28.07 -44.65 -10.22
C HIS A 355 -28.08 -45.43 -8.89
N ALA A 356 -28.23 -46.75 -8.95
CA ALA A 356 -28.17 -47.62 -7.77
C ALA A 356 -26.80 -47.58 -7.08
N ARG A 357 -25.70 -47.52 -7.85
CA ARG A 357 -24.35 -47.36 -7.28
C ARG A 357 -24.17 -45.98 -6.65
N LEU A 358 -24.67 -44.92 -7.29
CA LEU A 358 -24.63 -43.57 -6.71
C LEU A 358 -25.38 -43.51 -5.37
N ASP A 359 -26.51 -44.22 -5.27
CA ASP A 359 -27.34 -44.30 -4.06
C ASP A 359 -26.68 -45.04 -2.89
N THR A 360 -25.63 -45.83 -3.16
CA THR A 360 -24.88 -46.58 -2.13
C THR A 360 -23.47 -46.04 -1.92
N MET A 361 -23.09 -44.97 -2.63
CA MET A 361 -21.74 -44.43 -2.64
C MET A 361 -21.41 -43.68 -1.35
N ASP A 362 -20.19 -43.90 -0.85
CA ASP A 362 -19.72 -43.24 0.37
C ASP A 362 -19.44 -41.75 0.13
N PRO A 363 -19.71 -40.87 1.12
CA PRO A 363 -19.38 -39.44 1.02
C PRO A 363 -17.91 -39.15 0.72
N ALA A 364 -16.98 -39.99 1.20
CA ALA A 364 -15.56 -39.85 0.92
C ALA A 364 -15.21 -40.18 -0.55
N GLU A 365 -15.95 -41.09 -1.17
CA GLU A 365 -15.80 -41.44 -2.58
C GLU A 365 -16.37 -40.32 -3.48
N LEU A 366 -17.54 -39.76 -3.11
CA LEU A 366 -18.15 -38.62 -3.82
C LEU A 366 -17.22 -37.40 -3.86
N ARG A 367 -16.48 -37.12 -2.78
CA ARG A 367 -15.53 -36.00 -2.69
C ARG A 367 -14.33 -36.10 -3.64
N ARG A 368 -14.08 -37.25 -4.24
CA ARG A 368 -13.02 -37.42 -5.26
C ARG A 368 -13.40 -36.76 -6.58
N TYR A 369 -14.68 -36.47 -6.79
CA TYR A 369 -15.20 -35.83 -7.97
C TYR A 369 -15.43 -34.34 -7.71
N ARG A 370 -15.16 -33.53 -8.72
CA ARG A 370 -15.40 -32.08 -8.66
C ARG A 370 -16.85 -31.75 -9.03
N ALA A 371 -17.44 -32.55 -9.91
CA ALA A 371 -18.83 -32.45 -10.31
C ALA A 371 -19.47 -33.84 -10.45
N ILE A 372 -20.78 -33.90 -10.19
CA ILE A 372 -21.62 -35.09 -10.38
C ILE A 372 -22.76 -34.70 -11.32
N LEU A 373 -22.88 -35.40 -12.44
CA LEU A 373 -23.97 -35.28 -13.40
C LEU A 373 -24.91 -36.47 -13.22
N ILE A 374 -26.20 -36.23 -13.02
CA ILE A 374 -27.20 -37.28 -12.84
C ILE A 374 -28.19 -37.18 -14.00
N LEU A 375 -28.17 -38.19 -14.89
CA LEU A 375 -28.90 -38.17 -16.14
C LEU A 375 -30.19 -38.98 -16.04
N ASP A 376 -31.33 -38.32 -16.18
CA ASP A 376 -32.68 -38.90 -16.14
C ASP A 376 -32.90 -39.90 -14.99
N PRO A 377 -32.70 -39.49 -13.73
CA PRO A 377 -32.89 -40.37 -12.58
C PRO A 377 -34.39 -40.64 -12.35
N PRO A 378 -34.80 -41.88 -12.01
CA PRO A 378 -36.21 -42.20 -11.78
C PRO A 378 -36.78 -41.54 -10.51
N SER A 379 -35.97 -41.51 -9.44
CA SER A 379 -36.27 -40.84 -8.17
C SER A 379 -34.98 -40.68 -7.36
N PHE A 380 -35.05 -39.96 -6.24
CA PHE A 380 -33.95 -39.84 -5.28
C PHE A 380 -34.35 -40.45 -3.94
N SER A 381 -33.48 -41.29 -3.36
CA SER A 381 -33.64 -41.72 -1.98
C SER A 381 -33.37 -40.55 -1.01
N HIS A 382 -33.95 -40.60 0.18
CA HIS A 382 -33.69 -39.58 1.21
C HIS A 382 -32.20 -39.53 1.60
N HIS A 383 -31.52 -40.67 1.66
CA HIS A 383 -30.08 -40.74 1.96
C HIS A 383 -29.22 -40.09 0.87
N LEU A 384 -29.53 -40.33 -0.41
CA LEU A 384 -28.81 -39.69 -1.51
C LEU A 384 -29.02 -38.18 -1.54
N ARG A 385 -30.23 -37.69 -1.28
CA ARG A 385 -30.49 -36.25 -1.14
C ARG A 385 -29.60 -35.62 -0.08
N LEU A 386 -29.58 -36.18 1.13
CA LEU A 386 -28.75 -35.67 2.22
C LEU A 386 -27.26 -35.67 1.87
N ARG A 387 -26.76 -36.73 1.20
CA ARG A 387 -25.36 -36.80 0.76
C ARG A 387 -25.03 -35.78 -0.33
N LEU A 388 -25.87 -35.64 -1.37
CA LEU A 388 -25.67 -34.66 -2.44
C LEU A 388 -25.72 -33.23 -1.89
N ARG A 389 -26.66 -32.94 -0.99
CA ARG A 389 -26.74 -31.64 -0.32
C ARG A 389 -25.48 -31.32 0.48
N ASN A 390 -24.99 -32.26 1.26
CA ASN A 390 -23.73 -32.10 2.00
C ASN A 390 -22.53 -31.93 1.06
N TYR A 391 -22.51 -32.66 -0.06
CA TYR A 391 -21.48 -32.54 -1.09
C TYR A 391 -21.49 -31.14 -1.75
N VAL A 392 -22.67 -30.58 -2.05
CA VAL A 392 -22.77 -29.20 -2.58
C VAL A 392 -22.36 -28.17 -1.52
N ARG A 393 -22.78 -28.35 -0.26
CA ARG A 393 -22.40 -27.44 0.85
C ARG A 393 -20.88 -27.34 1.06
N VAL A 394 -20.11 -28.38 0.70
CA VAL A 394 -18.63 -28.35 0.76
C VAL A 394 -17.97 -27.90 -0.55
N GLY A 395 -18.75 -27.39 -1.50
CA GLY A 395 -18.27 -26.79 -2.75
C GLY A 395 -18.17 -27.77 -3.94
N GLY A 396 -18.83 -28.92 -3.87
CA GLY A 396 -19.00 -29.84 -5.00
C GLY A 396 -20.09 -29.38 -5.97
N GLY A 397 -19.92 -29.62 -7.28
CA GLY A 397 -20.95 -29.32 -8.28
C GLY A 397 -21.90 -30.48 -8.51
N VAL A 398 -23.22 -30.25 -8.52
CA VAL A 398 -24.22 -31.24 -8.92
C VAL A 398 -25.05 -30.67 -10.06
N MET A 399 -25.21 -31.46 -11.12
CA MET A 399 -26.07 -31.13 -12.26
C MET A 399 -27.03 -32.29 -12.48
N ILE A 400 -28.33 -32.01 -12.43
CA ILE A 400 -29.38 -33.00 -12.68
C ILE A 400 -30.03 -32.67 -14.00
N LEU A 401 -29.97 -33.61 -14.92
CA LEU A 401 -30.63 -33.52 -16.22
C LEU A 401 -31.90 -34.36 -16.15
N ALA A 402 -33.04 -33.71 -15.97
CA ALA A 402 -34.34 -34.36 -15.95
C ALA A 402 -34.68 -34.95 -17.33
N GLY A 403 -35.31 -36.12 -17.34
CA GLY A 403 -35.82 -36.75 -18.55
C GLY A 403 -37.15 -37.48 -18.29
N PRO A 404 -37.60 -38.33 -19.22
CA PRO A 404 -38.90 -38.99 -19.14
C PRO A 404 -39.09 -39.92 -17.95
N ARG A 405 -38.00 -40.41 -17.33
CA ARG A 405 -38.08 -41.33 -16.18
C ARG A 405 -38.19 -40.60 -14.85
N LEU A 406 -37.78 -39.33 -14.80
CA LEU A 406 -37.92 -38.52 -13.59
C LEU A 406 -39.41 -38.32 -13.28
N ASN A 407 -39.87 -38.95 -12.19
CA ASN A 407 -41.23 -38.76 -11.73
C ASN A 407 -41.37 -37.38 -11.06
N ALA A 408 -41.90 -36.41 -11.82
CA ALA A 408 -42.06 -35.03 -11.38
C ALA A 408 -42.93 -34.88 -10.12
N THR A 409 -43.91 -35.76 -9.92
CA THR A 409 -44.79 -35.76 -8.74
C THR A 409 -44.02 -36.22 -7.50
N ILE A 410 -43.23 -37.28 -7.61
CA ILE A 410 -42.37 -37.75 -6.51
C ILE A 410 -41.31 -36.70 -6.19
N PHE A 411 -40.65 -36.13 -7.21
CA PHE A 411 -39.64 -35.09 -7.01
C PHE A 411 -40.21 -33.85 -6.32
N ARG A 412 -41.35 -33.34 -6.80
CA ARG A 412 -42.05 -32.18 -6.22
C ARG A 412 -42.54 -32.44 -4.80
N ASN A 413 -43.11 -33.61 -4.55
CA ASN A 413 -43.58 -33.98 -3.20
C ASN A 413 -42.40 -34.13 -2.23
N GLN A 414 -41.25 -34.63 -2.68
CA GLN A 414 -40.03 -34.68 -1.87
C GLN A 414 -39.50 -33.28 -1.54
N GLU A 415 -39.52 -32.35 -2.50
CA GLU A 415 -39.13 -30.96 -2.32
C GLU A 415 -40.09 -30.17 -1.39
N LEU A 416 -41.39 -30.45 -1.45
CA LEU A 416 -42.42 -29.83 -0.61
C LEU A 416 -42.54 -30.44 0.79
N SER A 417 -42.16 -31.71 0.98
CA SER A 417 -42.26 -32.42 2.26
C SER A 417 -41.14 -32.09 3.24
N GLU A 418 -40.00 -31.62 2.73
CA GLU A 418 -38.83 -31.26 3.54
C GLU A 418 -38.84 -29.74 3.81
N GLN A 419 -38.54 -29.32 5.05
CA GLN A 419 -38.47 -27.89 5.41
C GLN A 419 -37.31 -27.15 4.72
N GLU A 420 -36.41 -27.87 4.04
CA GLU A 420 -35.25 -27.34 3.32
C GLU A 420 -35.29 -27.80 1.84
N PRO A 421 -34.80 -26.97 0.91
CA PRO A 421 -34.75 -27.32 -0.52
C PRO A 421 -33.81 -28.52 -0.80
N PHE A 422 -34.06 -29.19 -1.93
CA PHE A 422 -33.35 -30.40 -2.38
C PHE A 422 -31.82 -30.19 -2.52
N LEU A 423 -31.40 -29.04 -3.02
CA LEU A 423 -30.01 -28.55 -3.02
C LEU A 423 -29.96 -27.19 -2.32
N PRO A 424 -28.83 -26.84 -1.68
CA PRO A 424 -28.70 -25.67 -0.81
C PRO A 424 -28.76 -24.33 -1.55
#